data_AF-A0A524D6M0-F1
#
_entry.id   AF-A0A524D6M0-F1
#
_cell.length_a   1.000
_cell.length_b   1.000
_cell.length_c   1.000
_cell.angle_alpha   90.00
_cell.angle_beta   90.00
_cell.angle_gamma   90.00
#
_symmetry.space_group_name_H-M   'P 1'
#
loop_
_entity.id
_entity.type
_entity.pdbx_description
1 polymer ?
#
loop_
_entity_poly.entity_id
_entity_poly.type
_entity_poly.pdbx_seq_one_letter_code
_entity_poly.pdbx_strand_id
1 'polypeptide(L)'
;MTNNAVVIEKNEDNTIATLKLNRLEKRNAINYDILVGLKDALDKLERTKVRVIIITGGDEFFSSGIDLNFLTGGGEGPEDLKPDINIPRN
;
A
#
# COMPACT_ATOMS: atom_id res chain seq x y z
N MET A 1 1.96 10.88 11.80
CA MET A 1 1.91 9.50 12.34
C MET A 1 2.60 8.60 11.34
N THR A 2 3.39 7.63 11.78
CA THR A 2 4.07 6.70 10.87
C THR A 2 3.07 5.63 10.42
N ASN A 3 2.71 5.64 9.15
CA ASN A 3 1.84 4.62 8.57
C ASN A 3 2.60 3.28 8.49
N ASN A 4 2.07 2.24 9.14
CA ASN A 4 2.71 0.91 9.22
C ASN A 4 2.04 -0.13 8.28
N ALA A 5 1.15 0.31 7.38
CA ALA A 5 0.47 -0.57 6.43
C ALA A 5 1.41 -1.12 5.34
N VAL A 6 2.57 -0.49 5.13
CA VAL A 6 3.64 -0.94 4.23
C VAL A 6 4.97 -0.87 4.94
N VAL A 7 5.68 -1.98 5.02
CA VAL A 7 7.01 -2.09 5.64
C VAL A 7 8.07 -2.16 4.54
N ILE A 8 9.18 -1.43 4.72
CA ILE A 8 10.31 -1.41 3.78
C ILE A 8 11.47 -2.23 4.35
N GLU A 9 11.86 -3.27 3.65
CA GLU A 9 13.07 -4.05 3.90
C GLU A 9 14.05 -3.82 2.74
N LYS A 10 15.36 -3.85 3.00
CA LYS A 10 16.39 -3.66 1.96
C LYS A 10 17.42 -4.77 2.04
N ASN A 11 17.98 -5.16 0.89
CA ASN A 11 19.13 -6.05 0.86
C ASN A 11 20.39 -5.35 1.43
N GLU A 12 21.45 -6.12 1.66
CA GLU A 12 22.72 -5.64 2.26
C GLU A 12 23.30 -4.43 1.51
N ASP A 13 23.31 -4.50 0.17
CA ASP A 13 23.82 -3.41 -0.68
C ASP A 13 22.87 -2.21 -0.79
N ASN A 14 21.65 -2.34 -0.25
CA ASN A 14 20.49 -1.47 -0.38
C ASN A 14 20.15 -1.06 -1.83
N THR A 15 20.42 -1.92 -2.80
CA THR A 15 20.07 -1.74 -4.21
C THR A 15 18.71 -2.36 -4.56
N ILE A 16 18.19 -3.23 -3.69
CA ILE A 16 16.87 -3.86 -3.80
C ILE A 16 16.08 -3.55 -2.53
N ALA A 17 14.84 -3.09 -2.69
CA ALA A 17 13.91 -2.90 -1.59
C ALA A 17 12.68 -3.80 -1.75
N THR A 18 12.25 -4.41 -0.65
CA THR A 18 10.99 -5.16 -0.55
C THR A 18 9.98 -4.30 0.21
N LEU A 19 8.87 -4.00 -0.44
CA LEU A 19 7.68 -3.38 0.16
C LEU A 19 6.71 -4.49 0.54
N LYS A 20 6.59 -4.74 1.84
CA LYS A 20 5.68 -5.75 2.39
C LYS A 20 4.38 -5.08 2.86
N LEU A 21 3.25 -5.46 2.26
CA LEU A 21 1.93 -5.08 2.74
C LEU A 21 1.70 -5.70 4.13
N ASN A 22 1.23 -4.90 5.07
CA ASN A 22 1.18 -5.25 6.49
C ASN A 22 -0.18 -4.91 7.11
N ARG A 23 -1.26 -5.42 6.48
CA ARG A 23 -2.63 -5.34 6.97
C ARG A 23 -3.24 -6.74 6.99
N LEU A 24 -2.55 -7.63 7.72
CA LEU A 24 -2.74 -9.08 7.67
C LEU A 24 -4.14 -9.50 8.12
N GLU A 25 -4.70 -8.81 9.11
CA GLU A 25 -6.04 -9.04 9.65
C GLU A 25 -7.16 -8.76 8.63
N LYS A 26 -6.85 -8.01 7.56
CA LYS A 26 -7.73 -7.75 6.43
C LYS A 26 -7.22 -8.38 5.14
N ARG A 27 -6.32 -9.36 5.21
CA ARG A 27 -5.71 -10.02 4.04
C ARG A 27 -5.15 -9.00 3.04
N ASN A 28 -4.48 -7.97 3.55
CA ASN A 28 -3.94 -6.85 2.79
C ASN A 28 -4.96 -6.18 1.85
N ALA A 29 -6.24 -6.10 2.26
CA ALA A 29 -7.25 -5.35 1.52
C ALA A 29 -6.82 -3.89 1.38
N ILE A 30 -6.90 -3.36 0.16
CA ILE A 30 -6.40 -2.04 -0.24
C ILE A 30 -7.38 -0.99 0.27
N ASN A 31 -6.93 -0.25 1.28
CA ASN A 31 -7.57 0.96 1.80
C ASN A 31 -6.63 2.17 1.60
N TYR A 32 -7.04 3.34 2.10
CA TYR A 32 -6.24 4.55 2.04
C TYR A 32 -4.84 4.39 2.66
N ASP A 33 -4.71 3.71 3.80
CA ASP A 33 -3.42 3.54 4.46
C ASP A 33 -2.43 2.74 3.61
N ILE A 34 -2.89 1.67 2.93
CA ILE A 34 -2.04 0.91 2.01
C ILE A 34 -1.58 1.81 0.85
N LEU A 35 -2.49 2.61 0.27
CA LEU A 35 -2.17 3.51 -0.85
C LEU A 35 -1.15 4.57 -0.45
N VAL A 36 -1.36 5.23 0.69
CA VAL A 36 -0.43 6.23 1.24
C VAL A 36 0.90 5.59 1.62
N GLY A 37 0.87 4.42 2.27
CA GLY A 37 2.07 3.70 2.67
C GLY A 37 2.93 3.31 1.47
N LEU A 38 2.32 2.87 0.37
CA LEU A 38 3.03 2.60 -0.88
C LEU A 38 3.61 3.88 -1.48
N LYS A 39 2.82 4.95 -1.59
CA LYS A 39 3.29 6.25 -2.10
C LYS A 39 4.49 6.76 -1.31
N ASP A 40 4.37 6.82 0.02
CA ASP A 40 5.42 7.32 0.91
C ASP A 40 6.68 6.44 0.85
N ALA A 41 6.51 5.13 0.70
CA ALA A 41 7.63 4.22 0.51
C ALA A 41 8.35 4.46 -0.82
N LEU A 42 7.61 4.65 -1.91
CA LEU A 42 8.17 4.97 -3.22
C LEU A 42 8.91 6.33 -3.20
N ASP A 43 8.29 7.38 -2.67
CA ASP A 43 8.89 8.73 -2.54
C ASP A 43 10.19 8.68 -1.72
N LYS A 44 10.22 7.84 -0.68
CA LYS A 44 11.42 7.63 0.15
C LYS A 44 12.50 6.89 -0.62
N LEU A 45 12.15 5.87 -1.41
CA LEU A 45 13.10 5.02 -2.12
C LEU A 45 13.69 5.68 -3.36
N GLU A 46 12.94 6.56 -4.02
CA GLU A 46 13.39 7.35 -5.19
C GLU A 46 14.69 8.11 -4.92
N ARG A 47 14.89 8.57 -3.68
CA ARG A 47 16.06 9.36 -3.25
C ARG A 47 17.24 8.51 -2.78
N THR A 48 17.23 7.21 -3.07
CA THR A 48 18.21 6.24 -2.56
C THR A 48 18.94 5.50 -3.67
N LYS A 49 19.87 4.60 -3.31
CA LYS A 49 20.59 3.71 -4.23
C LYS A 49 19.77 2.51 -4.72
N VAL A 50 18.49 2.42 -4.33
CA VAL A 50 17.58 1.34 -4.75
C VAL A 50 17.29 1.44 -6.24
N ARG A 51 17.38 0.30 -6.92
CA ARG A 51 17.16 0.13 -8.36
C ARG A 51 16.04 -0.85 -8.68
N VAL A 52 15.72 -1.74 -7.74
CA VAL A 52 14.67 -2.75 -7.88
C VAL A 52 13.75 -2.68 -6.68
N ILE A 53 12.45 -2.72 -6.93
CA ILE A 53 11.42 -2.78 -5.90
C ILE A 53 10.64 -4.08 -6.08
N ILE A 54 10.54 -4.85 -5.00
CA ILE A 54 9.69 -6.04 -4.89
C ILE A 54 8.49 -5.63 -4.04
N ILE A 55 7.27 -5.88 -4.52
CA ILE A 55 6.06 -5.68 -3.73
C ILE A 55 5.51 -7.07 -3.39
N THR A 56 5.24 -7.32 -2.11
CA THR A 56 4.73 -8.60 -1.64
C THR A 56 3.73 -8.41 -0.51
N GLY A 57 2.82 -9.37 -0.33
CA GLY A 57 1.94 -9.43 0.85
C GLY A 57 2.49 -10.31 1.98
N GLY A 58 3.68 -10.88 1.81
CA GLY A 58 4.25 -11.88 2.71
C GLY A 58 3.95 -13.30 2.24
N ASP A 59 3.84 -14.23 3.19
CA ASP A 59 3.86 -15.66 2.90
C ASP A 59 2.48 -16.25 2.55
N GLU A 60 1.39 -15.71 3.12
CA GLU A 60 0.06 -16.30 3.00
C GLU A 60 -0.77 -15.75 1.84
N PHE A 61 -0.75 -14.43 1.64
CA PHE A 61 -1.57 -13.76 0.64
C PHE A 61 -0.90 -12.47 0.17
N PHE A 62 -1.03 -12.17 -1.12
CA PHE A 62 -0.63 -10.87 -1.66
C PHE A 62 -1.60 -9.78 -1.18
N SER A 63 -2.83 -9.79 -1.72
CA SER A 63 -3.93 -8.91 -1.35
C SER A 63 -5.26 -9.51 -1.75
N SER A 64 -6.30 -9.24 -0.96
CA SER A 64 -7.70 -9.58 -1.27
C SER A 64 -8.41 -8.57 -2.19
N GLY A 65 -7.72 -7.53 -2.68
CA GLY A 65 -8.27 -6.50 -3.56
C GLY A 65 -8.69 -5.24 -2.80
N ILE A 66 -9.60 -4.45 -3.37
CA ILE A 66 -10.10 -3.21 -2.73
C ILE A 66 -10.90 -3.56 -1.47
N ASP A 67 -10.61 -2.88 -0.36
CA ASP A 67 -11.39 -3.00 0.87
C ASP A 67 -12.83 -2.52 0.63
N LEU A 68 -13.82 -3.37 0.93
CA LEU A 68 -15.24 -3.07 0.66
C LEU A 68 -15.77 -1.87 1.46
N ASN A 69 -15.25 -1.63 2.66
CA ASN A 69 -15.64 -0.44 3.45
C ASN A 69 -15.03 0.80 2.83
N PHE A 70 -13.80 0.71 2.34
CA PHE A 70 -13.17 1.80 1.60
C PHE A 70 -13.91 2.09 0.29
N LEU A 71 -14.28 1.05 -0.46
CA LEU A 71 -15.03 1.15 -1.72
C LEU A 71 -16.40 1.80 -1.55
N THR A 72 -17.09 1.53 -0.44
CA THR A 72 -18.43 2.09 -0.16
C THR A 72 -18.37 3.43 0.58
N GLY A 73 -17.19 4.05 0.71
CA GLY A 73 -17.00 5.36 1.33
C GLY A 73 -17.00 5.36 2.86
N GLY A 74 -17.10 4.19 3.50
CA GLY A 74 -17.03 4.00 4.95
C GLY A 74 -15.61 3.86 5.51
N GLY A 75 -14.58 3.90 4.67
CA GLY A 75 -13.17 3.84 5.08
C GLY A 75 -12.59 5.20 5.48
N GLU A 76 -11.50 5.16 6.26
CA GLU A 76 -10.68 6.34 6.53
C GLU A 76 -9.96 6.82 5.26
N GLY A 77 -9.88 8.14 5.07
CA GLY A 77 -9.24 8.80 3.93
C GLY A 77 -9.89 10.16 3.61
N PRO A 78 -9.20 11.06 2.88
CA PRO A 78 -9.79 12.30 2.38
C PRO A 78 -11.05 12.03 1.55
N GLU A 79 -12.08 12.86 1.73
CA GLU A 79 -13.40 12.68 1.09
C GLU A 79 -13.28 12.62 -0.45
N ASP A 80 -12.35 13.39 -1.01
CA ASP A 80 -12.06 13.49 -2.45
C ASP A 80 -11.32 12.26 -3.02
N LEU A 81 -10.74 11.41 -2.17
CA LEU A 81 -10.04 10.19 -2.57
C LEU A 81 -10.87 8.92 -2.38
N LYS A 82 -12.06 9.03 -1.78
CA LYS A 82 -12.97 7.89 -1.67
C LYS A 82 -13.49 7.50 -3.06
N PRO A 83 -13.49 6.21 -3.41
CA PRO A 83 -14.07 5.77 -4.67
C PRO A 83 -15.58 6.09 -4.69
N ASP A 84 -16.04 6.86 -5.67
CA ASP A 84 -17.46 6.96 -5.96
C ASP A 84 -17.87 5.82 -6.90
N ILE A 85 -18.57 4.83 -6.36
CA ILE A 85 -19.07 3.68 -7.14
C ILE A 85 -20.21 4.06 -8.10
N ASN A 86 -20.79 5.25 -7.97
CA ASN A 86 -21.85 5.74 -8.85
C ASN A 86 -21.31 6.52 -10.06
N ILE A 87 -20.01 6.84 -10.06
CA ILE A 87 -19.35 7.53 -11.17
C ILE A 87 -18.46 6.51 -11.91
N PRO A 88 -18.81 6.10 -13.14
CA PRO A 88 -17.97 5.20 -13.91
C PRO A 88 -16.61 5.87 -14.20
N ARG A 89 -15.53 5.15 -13.90
CA ARG A 89 -14.16 5.56 -14.27
C ARG A 89 -13.93 5.17 -15.73
N ASN A 90 -14.16 6.14 -16.62
CA ASN A 90 -13.84 6.03 -18.04
C ASN A 90 -12.42 6.50 -18.28
#